data_AF-A0A967UH52-F1
#
_entry.id   AF-A0A967UH52-F1
#
_cell.length_a   1.000
_cell.length_b   1.000
_cell.length_c   1.000
_cell.angle_alpha   90.00
_cell.angle_beta   90.00
_cell.angle_gamma   90.00
#
_symmetry.space_group_name_H-M   'P 1'
#
loop_
_entity.id
_entity.type
_entity.pdbx_description
1 polymer ?
#
loop_
_entity_poly.entity_id
_entity_poly.type
_entity_poly.pdbx_seq_one_letter_code
_entity_poly.pdbx_strand_id
1 'polypeptide(L)'
;INEAGGLPTKNFKYGQFEAHDKISGETMQETIEKRGGKFKHGCHAGCIIQCSQVYTDKEGKYITSGFEYETIWGLGADCCIDDLDALAEIDNIMDDIGVDSIET
;
A
#
# COMPACT_ATOMS: atom_id res chain seq x y z
N ILE A 1 -11.96 -6.86 1.18
CA ILE A 1 -12.29 -6.95 -0.27
C ILE A 1 -12.06 -8.37 -0.81
N ASN A 2 -10.91 -9.01 -0.54
CA ASN A 2 -10.60 -10.37 -1.00
C ASN A 2 -11.66 -11.42 -0.63
N GLU A 3 -12.11 -11.46 0.62
CA GLU A 3 -13.14 -12.41 1.09
C GLU A 3 -14.48 -12.30 0.35
N ALA A 4 -14.79 -11.11 -0.16
CA ALA A 4 -15.99 -10.88 -0.94
C ALA A 4 -15.84 -11.26 -2.43
N GLY A 5 -14.67 -11.74 -2.85
CA GLY A 5 -14.35 -12.02 -4.25
C GLY A 5 -14.21 -10.77 -5.11
N GLY A 6 -13.90 -9.62 -4.50
CA GLY A 6 -13.85 -8.33 -5.17
C GLY A 6 -12.46 -7.71 -5.32
N LEU A 7 -11.38 -8.44 -5.04
CA LEU A 7 -10.00 -7.94 -5.15
C LEU A 7 -9.47 -8.22 -6.57
N PRO A 8 -9.33 -7.21 -7.44
CA PRO A 8 -8.86 -7.44 -8.80
C PRO A 8 -7.47 -8.09 -8.77
N THR A 9 -7.36 -9.20 -9.48
CA THR A 9 -6.18 -10.04 -9.47
C THR A 9 -5.86 -10.49 -10.90
N LYS A 10 -4.59 -10.34 -11.29
CA LYS A 10 -4.07 -10.73 -12.61
C LYS A 10 -4.83 -10.05 -13.76
N ASN A 11 -4.82 -8.72 -13.78
CA ASN A 11 -5.56 -7.87 -14.71
C ASN A 11 -7.05 -8.23 -14.73
N PHE A 12 -7.70 -8.11 -13.56
CA PHE A 12 -9.12 -8.37 -13.33
C PHE A 12 -9.62 -9.77 -13.73
N LYS A 13 -8.71 -10.72 -13.96
CA LYS A 13 -9.07 -12.09 -14.35
C LYS A 13 -9.72 -12.86 -13.20
N TYR A 14 -9.31 -12.57 -11.98
CA TYR A 14 -9.82 -13.17 -10.76
C TYR A 14 -10.18 -12.08 -9.75
N GLY A 15 -11.07 -12.42 -8.82
CA GLY A 15 -11.52 -11.53 -7.74
C GLY A 15 -10.87 -11.82 -6.38
N GLN A 16 -9.89 -12.73 -6.34
CA GLN A 16 -9.17 -13.12 -5.14
C GLN A 16 -7.70 -13.36 -5.45
N PHE A 17 -6.83 -12.92 -4.54
CA PHE A 17 -5.39 -13.11 -4.63
C PHE A 17 -4.92 -14.01 -3.49
N GLU A 18 -4.26 -15.13 -3.81
CA GLU A 18 -3.82 -16.11 -2.81
C GLU A 18 -2.90 -15.51 -1.74
N ALA A 19 -2.07 -14.54 -2.12
CA ALA A 19 -1.13 -13.88 -1.22
C ALA A 19 -1.65 -12.54 -0.65
N HIS A 20 -2.98 -12.30 -0.65
CA HIS A 20 -3.56 -11.02 -0.20
C HIS A 20 -3.12 -10.62 1.23
N ASP A 21 -2.91 -11.60 2.11
CA ASP A 21 -2.49 -11.34 3.50
C ASP A 21 -1.13 -10.64 3.57
N LYS A 22 -0.24 -10.86 2.61
CA LYS A 22 1.09 -10.22 2.61
C LYS A 22 1.04 -8.72 2.30
N ILE A 23 -0.01 -8.29 1.59
CA ILE A 23 -0.22 -6.91 1.17
C ILE A 23 -1.46 -6.30 1.83
N SER A 24 -1.94 -6.90 2.92
CA SER A 24 -3.10 -6.41 3.65
C SER A 24 -2.77 -5.17 4.49
N GLY A 25 -3.82 -4.42 4.87
CA GLY A 25 -3.67 -3.29 5.78
C GLY A 25 -3.13 -3.70 7.15
N GLU A 26 -3.50 -4.89 7.63
CA GLU A 26 -3.01 -5.47 8.87
C GLU A 26 -1.51 -5.75 8.81
N THR A 27 -1.04 -6.40 7.74
CA THR A 27 0.40 -6.67 7.54
C THR A 27 1.19 -5.38 7.36
N MET A 28 0.62 -4.40 6.65
CA MET A 28 1.20 -3.07 6.50
C MET A 28 1.35 -2.37 7.85
N GLN A 29 0.30 -2.37 8.68
CA GLN A 29 0.34 -1.79 10.02
C GLN A 29 1.45 -2.42 10.88
N GLU A 30 1.48 -3.75 10.96
CA GLU A 30 2.50 -4.46 11.73
C GLU A 30 3.91 -4.13 11.25
N THR A 31 4.09 -4.03 9.93
CA THR A 31 5.39 -3.74 9.33
C THR A 31 5.85 -2.31 9.65
N ILE A 32 4.95 -1.34 9.53
CA ILE A 32 5.21 0.06 9.86
C ILE A 32 5.58 0.21 11.34
N GLU A 33 4.82 -0.43 12.24
CA GLU A 33 5.08 -0.38 13.69
C GLU A 33 6.45 -0.98 14.04
N LYS A 34 6.80 -2.13 13.45
CA LYS A 34 8.11 -2.79 13.66
C LYS A 34 9.29 -1.94 13.17
N ARG A 35 9.08 -1.08 12.17
CA ARG A 35 10.13 -0.29 11.52
C ARG A 35 10.19 1.17 11.98
N GLY A 36 9.31 1.58 12.89
CA GLY A 36 9.29 2.94 13.43
C GLY A 36 8.64 3.98 12.51
N GLY A 37 7.86 3.55 11.51
CA GLY A 37 7.03 4.43 10.69
C GLY A 37 5.77 4.90 11.43
N LYS A 38 4.81 5.49 10.68
CA LYS A 38 3.54 5.97 11.26
C LYS A 38 2.36 5.38 10.53
N PHE A 39 1.59 4.51 11.18
CA PHE A 39 0.36 3.99 10.58
C PHE A 39 -0.78 5.01 10.58
N LYS A 40 -0.67 6.08 11.39
CA LYS A 40 -1.65 7.17 11.45
C LYS A 40 -0.96 8.50 11.17
N HIS A 41 -1.25 9.08 10.01
CA HIS A 41 -0.73 10.35 9.54
C HIS A 41 -1.89 11.27 9.10
N GLY A 42 -1.95 12.45 9.70
CA GLY A 42 -2.96 13.46 9.37
C GLY A 42 -2.45 14.42 8.29
N CYS A 43 -3.25 14.65 7.26
CA CYS A 43 -2.91 15.60 6.19
C CYS A 43 -2.88 17.07 6.65
N HIS A 44 -3.56 17.41 7.75
CA HIS A 44 -3.51 18.73 8.39
C HIS A 44 -3.78 18.61 9.89
N ALA A 45 -3.48 19.66 10.67
CA ALA A 45 -3.56 19.66 12.14
C ALA A 45 -4.95 19.33 12.73
N GLY A 46 -6.02 19.50 11.94
CA GLY A 46 -7.39 19.19 12.34
C GLY A 46 -7.88 17.81 11.90
N CYS A 47 -7.06 17.01 11.22
CA CYS A 47 -7.47 15.70 10.72
C CYS A 47 -7.53 14.70 11.88
N ILE A 48 -8.76 14.39 12.31
CA ILE A 48 -9.02 13.43 13.41
C ILE A 48 -8.86 11.98 12.94
N ILE A 49 -9.15 11.71 11.66
CA ILE A 49 -9.13 10.35 11.09
C ILE A 49 -7.70 9.84 10.91
N GLN A 50 -6.81 10.67 10.36
CA GLN A 50 -5.39 10.35 10.12
C GLN A 50 -5.21 9.06 9.30
N CYS A 51 -5.87 8.99 8.13
CA CYS A 51 -5.94 7.78 7.32
C CYS A 51 -4.64 7.41 6.60
N SER A 52 -3.77 8.39 6.34
CA SER A 52 -2.51 8.17 5.62
C SER A 52 -1.50 7.44 6.50
N GLN A 53 -0.55 6.76 5.86
CA GLN A 53 0.57 6.08 6.50
C GLN A 53 1.88 6.75 6.09
N VAL A 54 2.91 6.57 6.91
CA VAL A 54 4.31 6.82 6.58
C VAL A 54 5.03 5.48 6.63
N TYR A 55 5.40 4.97 5.46
CA TYR A 55 6.09 3.69 5.31
C TYR A 55 7.60 3.91 5.26
N THR A 56 8.33 3.03 5.93
CA THR A 56 9.80 3.11 6.05
C THR A 56 10.46 1.78 5.69
N ASP A 57 11.71 1.87 5.27
CA ASP A 57 12.56 0.70 5.09
C ASP A 57 12.89 0.03 6.45
N LYS A 58 13.68 -1.04 6.38
CA LYS A 58 14.11 -1.82 7.55
C LYS A 58 15.04 -1.05 8.50
N GLU A 59 15.64 0.04 8.04
CA GLU A 59 16.50 0.93 8.83
C GLU A 59 15.72 2.14 9.39
N GLY A 60 14.41 2.22 9.11
CA GLY A 60 13.53 3.31 9.55
C GLY A 60 13.63 4.56 8.65
N LYS A 61 14.26 4.46 7.49
CA LYS A 61 14.31 5.55 6.51
C LYS A 61 12.99 5.63 5.76
N TYR A 62 12.49 6.85 5.58
CA TYR A 62 11.29 7.14 4.79
C TYR A 62 11.38 6.57 3.37
N ILE A 63 10.30 5.91 2.92
CA ILE A 63 10.09 5.51 1.52
C ILE A 63 8.94 6.33 0.92
N THR A 64 7.71 6.13 1.42
CA THR A 64 6.51 6.79 0.87
C THR A 64 5.49 7.13 1.98
N SER A 65 4.49 7.94 1.62
CA SER A 65 3.35 8.25 2.47
C SER A 65 2.06 8.34 1.66
N GLY A 66 0.92 8.10 2.30
CA GLY A 66 -0.32 7.92 1.52
C GLY A 66 -0.26 6.63 0.72
N PHE A 67 0.28 5.58 1.33
CA PHE A 67 0.40 4.25 0.74
C PHE A 67 -0.97 3.54 0.79
N GLU A 68 -1.87 4.02 -0.06
CA GLU A 68 -3.30 3.72 0.00
C GLU A 68 -3.66 2.37 -0.66
N TYR A 69 -4.90 1.93 -0.43
CA TYR A 69 -5.45 0.69 -0.97
C TYR A 69 -5.37 0.60 -2.50
N GLU A 70 -5.66 1.70 -3.20
CA GLU A 70 -5.67 1.82 -4.65
C GLU A 70 -4.33 1.41 -5.27
N THR A 71 -3.24 2.02 -4.80
CA THR A 71 -1.88 1.69 -5.23
C THR A 71 -1.56 0.22 -4.93
N ILE A 72 -1.87 -0.26 -3.72
CA ILE A 72 -1.51 -1.61 -3.28
C ILE A 72 -2.25 -2.68 -4.08
N TRP A 73 -3.55 -2.52 -4.37
CA TRP A 73 -4.24 -3.51 -5.20
C TRP A 73 -3.80 -3.42 -6.66
N GLY A 74 -3.73 -2.22 -7.24
CA GLY A 74 -3.45 -2.01 -8.66
C GLY A 74 -2.06 -2.51 -9.05
N LEU A 75 -1.06 -2.18 -8.25
CA LEU A 75 0.33 -2.57 -8.50
C LEU A 75 0.71 -3.87 -7.79
N GLY A 76 -0.08 -4.30 -6.80
CA GLY A 76 0.09 -5.56 -6.07
C GLY A 76 -0.74 -6.69 -6.66
N ALA A 77 -1.94 -6.91 -6.13
CA ALA A 77 -2.80 -8.04 -6.49
C ALA A 77 -3.06 -8.14 -8.01
N ASP A 78 -3.33 -7.02 -8.67
CA ASP A 78 -3.66 -7.02 -10.10
C ASP A 78 -2.44 -7.39 -10.97
N CYS A 79 -1.24 -7.04 -10.51
CA CYS A 79 0.05 -7.39 -11.12
C CYS A 79 0.72 -8.64 -10.52
N CYS A 80 0.08 -9.30 -9.55
CA CYS A 80 0.62 -10.46 -8.81
C CYS A 80 1.94 -10.17 -8.05
N ILE A 81 2.10 -8.95 -7.53
CA ILE A 81 3.20 -8.55 -6.63
C ILE A 81 2.70 -8.65 -5.19
N ASP A 82 3.42 -9.40 -4.34
CA ASP A 82 3.04 -9.70 -2.96
C ASP A 82 4.03 -9.17 -1.91
N ASP A 83 4.81 -8.15 -2.28
CA ASP A 83 5.85 -7.54 -1.45
C ASP A 83 5.55 -6.05 -1.22
N LEU A 84 5.20 -5.69 0.02
CA LEU A 84 4.94 -4.31 0.42
C LEU A 84 6.17 -3.40 0.28
N ASP A 85 7.40 -3.92 0.39
CA ASP A 85 8.61 -3.12 0.22
C ASP A 85 8.74 -2.69 -1.25
N ALA A 86 8.50 -3.62 -2.18
CA ALA A 86 8.50 -3.33 -3.61
C ALA A 86 7.38 -2.35 -3.98
N LEU A 87 6.18 -2.54 -3.44
CA LEU A 87 5.03 -1.66 -3.70
C LEU A 87 5.26 -0.24 -3.17
N ALA A 88 5.88 -0.09 -2.00
CA ALA A 88 6.20 1.23 -1.44
C ALA A 88 7.24 1.99 -2.27
N GLU A 89 8.22 1.31 -2.84
CA GLU A 89 9.20 1.91 -3.76
C GLU A 89 8.55 2.32 -5.09
N ILE A 90 7.63 1.50 -5.62
CA ILE A 90 6.87 1.87 -6.83
C ILE A 90 6.02 3.11 -6.56
N ASP A 91 5.27 3.12 -5.46
CA ASP A 91 4.46 4.27 -5.02
C ASP A 91 5.31 5.53 -4.90
N ASN A 92 6.49 5.46 -4.26
CA ASN A 92 7.42 6.58 -4.17
C ASN A 92 7.84 7.12 -5.54
N ILE A 93 8.17 6.24 -6.48
CA ILE A 93 8.56 6.65 -7.84
C ILE A 93 7.41 7.34 -8.54
N MET A 94 6.19 6.79 -8.43
CA MET A 94 4.99 7.33 -9.08
C MET A 94 4.62 8.70 -8.52
N ASP A 95 4.71 8.88 -7.20
CA ASP A 95 4.52 10.17 -6.55
C ASP A 95 5.56 11.21 -7.00
N ASP A 96 6.84 10.83 -7.10
CA ASP A 96 7.92 11.74 -7.51
C ASP A 96 7.76 12.23 -8.95
N ILE A 97 7.29 11.34 -9.84
CA ILE A 97 7.09 11.67 -11.27
C ILE A 97 5.67 12.15 -11.59
N GLY A 98 4.74 12.08 -10.64
CA GLY A 98 3.35 12.53 -10.78
C GLY A 98 2.49 11.66 -11.70
N VAL A 99 2.57 10.33 -11.55
CA VAL A 99 1.77 9.37 -12.33
C VAL A 99 0.74 8.70 -11.43
N ASP A 100 -0.49 8.52 -11.95
CA ASP A 100 -1.57 7.81 -11.26
C ASP A 100 -1.28 6.31 -11.18
N SER A 101 -1.31 5.76 -9.96
CA SER A 101 -1.09 4.33 -9.65
C SER A 101 -2.17 3.40 -10.18
N ILE A 102 -3.33 3.92 -10.58
CA ILE A 102 -4.43 3.12 -11.14
C ILE A 102 -4.33 2.97 -12.66
N GLU A 103 -3.83 3.99 -13.38
CA GLU A 103 -3.88 4.04 -14.85
C GLU A 103 -2.65 3.40 -15.55
N THR A 104 -1.65 2.95 -14.80
CA THR A 104 -0.35 2.47 -15.31
C THR A 104 -0.30 0.96 -15.51
#